data_AF-A0A2J6N132-F1
#
_entry.id   AF-A0A2J6N132-F1
#
_cell.length_a   1.000
_cell.length_b   1.000
_cell.length_c   1.000
_cell.angle_alpha   90.00
_cell.angle_beta   90.00
_cell.angle_gamma   90.00
#
_symmetry.space_group_name_H-M   'P 1'
#
loop_
_entity.id
_entity.type
_entity.pdbx_description
1 polymer ?
#
loop_
_entity_poly.entity_id
_entity_poly.type
_entity_poly.pdbx_seq_one_letter_code
_entity_poly.pdbx_strand_id
1 'polypeptide(L)'
;MWWICLKCGRRFYALNPRQCSQCWTHNIYPEEELLDIEEASLQKMKDTLLGAIPLYDIVVSVLASEGITLTPARKIALISKIHGDIVPVVRQRIAQGMSFNEACDSIIKEIKQKREMIKKRTRISIE
;
A
#
# COMPACT_ATOMS: atom_id res chain seq x y z
N MET A 1 -23.03 -6.45 11.25
CA MET A 1 -21.78 -7.00 10.72
C MET A 1 -20.70 -5.94 10.83
N TRP A 2 -19.45 -6.33 11.12
CA TRP A 2 -18.32 -5.40 11.13
C TRP A 2 -17.74 -5.26 9.73
N TRP A 3 -17.45 -4.03 9.33
CA TRP A 3 -16.91 -3.67 8.03
C TRP A 3 -15.62 -2.87 8.19
N ILE A 4 -14.74 -3.02 7.21
CA ILE A 4 -13.46 -2.32 7.15
C ILE A 4 -13.35 -1.58 5.82
N CYS A 5 -13.03 -0.29 5.89
CA CYS A 5 -12.69 0.50 4.72
C CYS A 5 -11.21 0.37 4.40
N LEU A 6 -10.87 -0.11 3.19
CA LEU A 6 -9.48 -0.27 2.79
C LEU A 6 -8.79 1.04 2.40
N LYS A 7 -9.55 2.11 2.10
CA LYS A 7 -8.98 3.43 1.78
C LYS A 7 -8.49 4.16 3.02
N CYS A 8 -9.32 4.23 4.07
CA CYS A 8 -8.99 5.00 5.29
C CYS A 8 -8.71 4.13 6.52
N GLY A 9 -8.85 2.80 6.43
CA GLY A 9 -8.64 1.87 7.53
C GLY A 9 -9.74 1.86 8.59
N ARG A 10 -10.84 2.59 8.39
CA ARG A 10 -11.93 2.69 9.37
C ARG A 10 -12.66 1.36 9.52
N ARG A 11 -12.77 0.90 10.76
CA ARG A 11 -13.68 -0.17 11.19
C ARG A 11 -15.03 0.43 11.61
N PHE A 12 -16.13 -0.14 11.15
CA PHE A 12 -17.48 0.33 11.49
C PHE A 12 -18.52 -0.78 11.42
N TYR A 13 -19.59 -0.65 12.21
CA TYR A 13 -20.70 -1.61 12.19
C TYR A 13 -21.82 -1.12 11.27
N ALA A 14 -22.29 -1.99 10.38
CA ALA A 14 -23.41 -1.71 9.47
C ALA A 14 -24.09 -3.01 9.01
N LEU A 15 -25.34 -2.92 8.55
CA LEU A 15 -26.10 -4.05 8.02
C LEU A 15 -25.82 -4.29 6.53
N ASN A 16 -25.76 -3.22 5.73
CA ASN A 16 -25.41 -3.30 4.31
C ASN A 16 -24.92 -1.93 3.81
N PRO A 17 -23.70 -1.53 4.18
CA PRO A 17 -23.15 -0.25 3.77
C PRO A 17 -22.82 -0.27 2.28
N ARG A 18 -23.17 0.82 1.57
CA ARG A 18 -22.75 1.02 0.17
C ARG A 18 -21.36 1.67 0.06
N GLN A 19 -20.98 2.47 1.06
CA GLN A 19 -19.72 3.21 1.07
C GLN A 19 -19.29 3.57 2.48
N CYS A 20 -18.01 3.89 2.65
CA CYS A 20 -17.44 4.38 3.90
C CYS A 20 -17.94 5.81 4.18
N SER A 21 -18.55 6.04 5.35
CA SER A 21 -19.04 7.37 5.75
C SER A 21 -17.93 8.39 6.05
N GLN A 22 -16.67 7.96 6.19
CA GLN A 22 -15.55 8.88 6.44
C GLN A 22 -14.92 9.43 5.16
N CYS A 23 -14.73 8.57 4.15
CA CYS A 23 -13.98 8.93 2.95
C CYS A 23 -14.73 8.64 1.64
N TRP A 24 -16.02 8.30 1.75
CA TRP A 24 -16.97 8.10 0.64
C TRP A 24 -16.50 7.10 -0.41
N THR A 25 -15.63 6.16 -0.03
CA THR A 25 -15.18 5.10 -0.94
C THR A 25 -16.13 3.91 -0.87
N HIS A 26 -16.26 3.22 -2.00
CA HIS A 26 -16.94 1.93 -2.10
C HIS A 26 -16.00 0.76 -1.76
N ASN A 27 -14.71 1.02 -1.49
CA ASN A 27 -13.72 0.02 -1.14
C ASN A 27 -13.86 -0.39 0.35
N ILE A 28 -14.97 -1.06 0.66
CA ILE A 28 -15.35 -1.55 2.00
C ILE A 28 -15.66 -3.03 1.93
N TYR A 29 -15.27 -3.78 2.96
CA TYR A 29 -15.46 -5.24 3.01
C TYR A 29 -15.90 -5.67 4.41
N PRO A 30 -16.65 -6.78 4.52
CA PRO A 30 -16.84 -7.46 5.78
C PRO A 30 -15.49 -7.81 6.42
N GLU A 31 -15.37 -7.61 7.72
CA GLU A 31 -14.11 -7.89 8.43
C GLU A 31 -13.71 -9.36 8.37
N GLU A 32 -14.70 -10.27 8.35
CA GLU A 32 -14.51 -11.71 8.25
C GLU A 32 -13.89 -12.18 6.93
N GLU A 33 -14.08 -11.42 5.83
CA GLU A 33 -13.55 -11.76 4.50
C GLU A 33 -12.13 -11.19 4.27
N LEU A 34 -11.58 -10.40 5.21
CA LEU A 34 -10.32 -9.70 4.98
C LEU A 34 -9.12 -10.61 4.76
N LEU A 35 -9.08 -11.78 5.38
CA LEU A 35 -7.98 -12.72 5.19
C LEU A 35 -8.00 -13.31 3.78
N ASP A 36 -9.17 -13.70 3.30
CA ASP A 36 -9.36 -14.21 1.93
C ASP A 36 -9.02 -13.14 0.88
N ILE A 37 -9.40 -11.89 1.14
CA ILE A 37 -9.06 -10.75 0.29
C ILE A 37 -7.55 -10.47 0.31
N GLU A 38 -6.89 -10.57 1.47
CA GLU A 38 -5.44 -10.44 1.60
C GLU A 38 -4.75 -11.51 0.75
N GLU A 39 -5.13 -12.78 0.90
CA GLU A 39 -4.55 -13.89 0.16
C GLU A 39 -4.77 -13.74 -1.36
N ALA A 40 -5.99 -13.42 -1.79
CA ALA A 40 -6.28 -13.16 -3.20
C ALA A 40 -5.48 -11.97 -3.76
N SER A 41 -5.27 -10.92 -2.95
CA SER A 41 -4.47 -9.75 -3.34
C SER A 41 -2.98 -10.10 -3.48
N LEU A 42 -2.45 -10.91 -2.55
CA LEU A 42 -1.08 -11.42 -2.62
C LEU A 42 -0.90 -12.29 -3.86
N GLN A 43 -1.86 -13.16 -4.16
CA GLN A 43 -1.79 -14.03 -5.33
C GLN A 43 -1.74 -13.23 -6.64
N LYS A 44 -2.59 -12.21 -6.79
CA LYS A 44 -2.54 -11.29 -7.94
C LYS A 44 -1.20 -10.59 -8.12
N MET A 45 -0.53 -10.22 -7.01
CA MET A 45 0.82 -9.66 -7.10
C MET A 45 1.86 -10.69 -7.56
N LYS A 46 1.70 -11.97 -7.22
CA LYS A 46 2.62 -13.02 -7.68
C LYS A 46 2.62 -13.16 -9.19
N ASP A 47 1.45 -13.04 -9.79
CA ASP A 47 1.26 -13.16 -11.23
C ASP A 47 1.64 -11.87 -11.99
N THR A 48 2.07 -10.81 -11.27
CA THR A 48 2.52 -9.57 -11.88
C THR A 48 3.94 -9.73 -12.43
N LEU A 49 4.10 -9.54 -13.75
CA LEU A 49 5.29 -9.71 -14.61
C LEU A 49 6.59 -8.98 -14.19
N LEU A 50 6.65 -8.37 -13.00
CA LEU A 50 7.79 -7.61 -12.48
C LEU A 50 8.29 -8.08 -11.11
N GLY A 51 7.78 -9.17 -10.54
CA GLY A 51 8.15 -9.52 -9.16
C GLY A 51 7.70 -8.43 -8.19
N ALA A 52 6.42 -8.05 -8.25
CA ALA A 52 5.83 -7.13 -7.27
C ALA A 52 5.89 -7.68 -5.84
N ILE A 53 6.02 -9.01 -5.68
CA ILE A 53 6.24 -9.67 -4.39
C ILE A 53 7.55 -9.16 -3.74
N PRO A 54 8.74 -9.19 -4.37
CA PRO A 54 9.94 -8.60 -3.81
C PRO A 54 9.77 -7.17 -3.29
N LEU A 55 9.04 -6.32 -4.01
CA LEU A 55 8.75 -4.95 -3.55
C LEU A 55 7.86 -4.93 -2.31
N TYR A 56 6.82 -5.76 -2.29
CA TYR A 56 5.95 -5.92 -1.12
C TYR A 56 6.73 -6.46 0.10
N ASP A 57 7.53 -7.51 -0.08
CA ASP A 57 8.32 -8.13 0.98
C ASP A 57 9.36 -7.16 1.56
N ILE A 58 10.02 -6.37 0.70
CA ILE A 58 10.95 -5.31 1.14
C ILE A 58 10.21 -4.29 2.00
N VAL A 59 9.06 -3.79 1.55
CA VAL A 59 8.31 -2.77 2.30
C VAL A 59 7.81 -3.33 3.63
N VAL A 60 7.26 -4.55 3.64
CA VAL A 60 6.79 -5.21 4.86
C VAL A 60 7.94 -5.46 5.83
N SER A 61 9.11 -5.91 5.34
CA SER A 61 10.32 -6.12 6.15
C SER A 61 10.83 -4.82 6.78
N VAL A 62 10.88 -3.72 6.02
CA VAL A 62 11.27 -2.39 6.52
C VAL A 62 10.29 -1.89 7.58
N LEU A 63 8.98 -2.09 7.39
CA LEU A 63 7.98 -1.70 8.39
C LEU A 63 8.10 -2.55 9.66
N ALA A 64 8.34 -3.85 9.53
CA ALA A 64 8.55 -4.74 10.65
C ALA A 64 9.81 -4.38 11.45
N SER A 65 10.91 -3.99 10.80
CA SER A 65 12.12 -3.53 11.48
C SER A 65 11.95 -2.16 12.16
N GLU A 66 11.02 -1.33 11.68
CA GLU A 66 10.55 -0.12 12.37
C GLU A 66 9.50 -0.42 13.48
N GLY A 67 9.20 -1.69 13.76
CA GLY A 67 8.23 -2.11 14.79
C GLY A 67 6.76 -1.94 14.39
N ILE A 68 6.48 -1.71 13.10
CA ILE A 68 5.15 -1.46 12.57
C ILE A 68 4.53 -2.78 12.09
N THR A 69 3.55 -3.28 12.82
CA THR A 69 2.72 -4.42 12.37
C THR A 69 1.59 -3.94 11.47
N LEU A 70 1.45 -4.57 10.30
CA LEU A 70 0.36 -4.30 9.37
C LEU A 70 -0.82 -5.25 9.62
N THR A 71 -2.01 -4.67 9.83
CA THR A 71 -3.27 -5.42 9.79
C THR A 71 -3.57 -5.88 8.36
N PRO A 72 -4.40 -6.93 8.17
CA PRO A 72 -4.80 -7.39 6.83
C PRO A 72 -5.29 -6.26 5.92
N ALA A 73 -6.14 -5.38 6.45
CA ALA A 73 -6.63 -4.21 5.73
C ALA A 73 -5.51 -3.27 5.24
N ARG A 74 -4.49 -3.04 6.07
CA ARG A 74 -3.33 -2.22 5.69
C ARG A 74 -2.44 -2.92 4.69
N LYS A 75 -2.29 -4.24 4.79
CA LYS A 75 -1.57 -5.04 3.78
C LYS A 75 -2.28 -4.97 2.43
N ILE A 76 -3.60 -5.19 2.37
CA ILE A 76 -4.37 -5.07 1.11
C ILE A 76 -4.25 -3.66 0.51
N ALA A 77 -4.31 -2.62 1.35
CA ALA A 77 -4.13 -1.24 0.90
C ALA A 77 -2.72 -1.01 0.33
N LEU A 78 -1.68 -1.56 0.99
CA LEU A 78 -0.30 -1.51 0.50
C LEU A 78 -0.15 -2.24 -0.83
N ILE A 79 -0.72 -3.43 -0.96
CA ILE A 79 -0.73 -4.23 -2.20
C ILE A 79 -1.36 -3.44 -3.34
N SER A 80 -2.55 -2.88 -3.09
CA SER A 80 -3.26 -2.05 -4.08
C SER A 80 -2.42 -0.86 -4.51
N LYS A 81 -1.70 -0.23 -3.58
CA LYS A 81 -0.81 0.90 -3.87
C LYS A 81 0.42 0.49 -4.65
N ILE A 82 1.06 -0.62 -4.31
CA ILE A 82 2.20 -1.15 -5.07
C ILE A 82 1.77 -1.45 -6.51
N HIS A 83 0.65 -2.16 -6.67
CA HIS A 83 0.17 -2.54 -8.00
C HIS A 83 -0.33 -1.35 -8.82
N GLY A 84 -1.06 -0.42 -8.20
CA GLY A 84 -1.69 0.72 -8.89
C GLY A 84 -0.73 1.88 -9.17
N ASP A 85 0.16 2.20 -8.24
CA ASP A 85 1.00 3.40 -8.33
C ASP A 85 2.45 3.05 -8.67
N ILE A 86 3.01 1.99 -8.08
CA ILE A 86 4.45 1.71 -8.13
C ILE A 86 4.82 0.87 -9.35
N VAL A 87 4.08 -0.21 -9.62
CA VAL A 87 4.32 -1.10 -10.76
C VAL A 87 4.33 -0.35 -12.11
N PRO A 88 3.38 0.58 -12.40
CA PRO A 88 3.43 1.35 -13.63
C PRO A 88 4.69 2.23 -13.75
N VAL A 89 5.14 2.83 -12.65
CA VAL A 89 6.36 3.65 -12.62
C VAL A 89 7.60 2.79 -12.87
N VAL A 90 7.66 1.58 -12.29
CA VAL A 90 8.73 0.61 -12.57
C VAL A 90 8.73 0.22 -14.04
N ARG A 91 7.56 -0.10 -14.63
CA ARG A 91 7.44 -0.42 -16.06
C ARG A 91 7.94 0.72 -16.95
N GLN A 92 7.55 1.95 -16.62
CA GLN A 92 7.98 3.13 -17.38
C GLN A 92 9.50 3.30 -17.35
N ARG A 93 10.15 3.12 -16.20
CA ARG A 93 11.60 3.25 -16.04
C ARG A 93 12.37 2.16 -16.78
N ILE A 94 11.85 0.93 -16.75
CA ILE A 94 12.42 -0.16 -17.53
C ILE A 94 12.30 0.12 -19.03
N ALA A 95 11.16 0.66 -19.47
CA ALA A 95 10.99 1.10 -20.86
C ALA A 95 11.93 2.25 -21.24
N GLN A 96 12.42 3.03 -20.27
CA GLN A 96 13.44 4.07 -20.44
C GLN A 96 14.88 3.52 -20.39
N GLY A 97 15.06 2.21 -20.29
CA GLY A 97 16.37 1.55 -20.31
C GLY A 97 16.99 1.29 -18.94
N MET A 98 16.30 1.56 -17.82
CA MET A 98 16.78 1.20 -16.49
C MET A 98 16.62 -0.30 -16.24
N SER A 99 17.56 -0.93 -15.52
CA SER A 99 17.32 -2.26 -14.96
C SER A 99 16.23 -2.22 -13.88
N PHE A 100 15.63 -3.37 -13.57
CA PHE A 100 14.62 -3.48 -12.50
C PHE A 100 15.15 -2.95 -11.15
N ASN A 101 16.39 -3.29 -10.79
CA ASN A 101 16.99 -2.86 -9.53
C ASN A 101 17.19 -1.34 -9.50
N GLU A 102 17.69 -0.74 -10.58
CA GLU A 102 17.85 0.72 -10.66
C GLU A 102 16.51 1.45 -10.60
N ALA A 103 15.47 0.90 -11.24
CA ALA A 103 14.12 1.44 -11.16
C ALA A 103 13.59 1.43 -9.71
N CYS A 104 13.77 0.30 -9.00
CA CYS A 104 13.39 0.15 -7.60
C CYS A 104 14.17 1.08 -6.67
N ASP A 105 15.49 1.15 -6.81
CA ASP A 105 16.36 2.02 -6.01
C ASP A 105 16.00 3.49 -6.18
N SER A 106 15.68 3.90 -7.41
CA SER A 106 15.25 5.26 -7.70
C SER A 106 13.91 5.59 -7.02
N ILE A 107 12.94 4.67 -7.02
CA ILE A 107 11.67 4.84 -6.29
C ILE A 107 11.92 4.97 -4.78
N ILE A 108 12.77 4.10 -4.22
CA ILE A 108 13.11 4.13 -2.80
C ILE A 108 13.76 5.47 -2.42
N LYS A 109 14.66 6.00 -3.26
CA LYS A 109 15.28 7.32 -3.08
C LYS A 109 14.23 8.43 -3.08
N GLU A 110 13.28 8.41 -4.00
CA GLU A 110 12.19 9.39 -4.04
C GLU A 110 11.29 9.33 -2.80
N ILE A 111 10.94 8.12 -2.33
CA ILE A 111 10.15 7.93 -1.11
C ILE A 111 10.90 8.51 0.10
N LYS A 112 12.20 8.22 0.23
CA LYS A 112 13.05 8.77 1.30
C LYS A 112 13.11 10.31 1.24
N GLN A 113 13.32 10.89 0.06
CA GLN A 113 13.35 12.33 -0.13
C GLN A 113 12.02 13.00 0.25
N LYS A 114 10.89 12.43 -0.19
CA LYS A 114 9.55 12.92 0.19
C LYS A 114 9.32 12.84 1.69
N ARG A 115 9.74 11.75 2.36
CA ARG A 115 9.64 11.60 3.82
C ARG A 115 10.44 12.68 4.56
N GLU A 116 11.66 12.97 4.11
CA GLU A 116 12.49 14.02 4.72
C GLU A 116 11.92 15.43 4.48
N MET A 117 11.37 15.71 3.29
CA MET A 117 10.67 16.96 3.02
C MET A 117 9.44 17.14 3.93
N ILE A 118 8.66 16.08 4.14
CA ILE A 118 7.50 16.11 5.04
C ILE A 118 7.96 16.37 6.48
N LYS A 119 8.94 15.61 6.99
CA LYS A 119 9.50 15.82 8.34
C LYS A 119 9.99 17.26 8.56
N LYS A 120 10.68 17.83 7.57
CA LYS A 120 11.13 19.24 7.62
C LYS A 120 9.96 20.21 7.70
N ARG A 121 8.93 20.04 6.88
CA ARG A 121 7.70 20.86 6.94
C ARG A 121 6.99 20.74 8.28
N THR A 122 6.88 19.53 8.85
CA THR A 122 6.20 19.32 10.13
C THR A 122 6.99 19.93 11.30
N ARG A 123 8.32 19.97 11.24
CA ARG A 123 9.14 20.68 12.24
C ARG A 123 8.96 22.19 12.18
N ILE A 124 8.89 22.77 10.98
CA ILE A 124 8.70 24.22 10.80
C ILE A 124 7.31 24.69 11.25
N SER A 125 6.29 23.81 11.29
CA SER A 125 4.94 24.16 11.75
C SER A 125 4.73 24.07 13.28
N ILE A 126 5.77 23.74 14.06
CA ILE A 126 5.69 23.61 15.53
C ILE A 126 6.54 24.69 16.23
N GLU A 127 7.25 25.53 15.49
CA GLU A 127 7.95 26.74 15.97
C GLU A 127 7.17 28.00 15.62
#